data_AF-A0A8H4RYZ3-F1
#
_entry.id   AF-A0A8H4RYZ3-F1
#
_cell.length_a   1.000
_cell.length_b   1.000
_cell.length_c   1.000
_cell.angle_alpha   90.00
_cell.angle_beta   90.00
_cell.angle_gamma   90.00
#
_symmetry.space_group_name_H-M   'P 1'
#
loop_
_entity.id
_entity.type
_entity.pdbx_description
1 polymer ?
#
loop_
_entity_poly.entity_id
_entity_poly.type
_entity_poly.pdbx_seq_one_letter_code
_entity_poly.pdbx_strand_id
1 'polypeptide(L)'
;MLYMLERMNFDPQIYTYRTYLVSSGDNFSADKAKDFEAQHVQNSQGHAHNNNYTIVTVPRARRVHQSYLTAPFSTLQCFWACLNVLRGLHPDQKLPKEYISLYPDLILTNGPATAVCVVAGAKLIRFFLCLAKCTALCLGLRTLSSFTSAPKLRTIYIESWARVSSLSTSGVLLLPLADHFLVQWPAQAGRRAWWGMKRTQYAGWLVI
;
A
#
# COMPACT_ATOMS: atom_id res chain seq x y z
N MET A 1 -1.14 -7.91 9.31
CA MET A 1 -0.19 -7.60 8.22
C MET A 1 1.21 -8.10 8.53
N LEU A 2 1.88 -7.63 9.59
CA LEU A 2 3.28 -8.03 9.87
C LEU A 2 3.45 -9.54 10.06
N TYR A 3 2.57 -10.20 10.84
CA TYR A 3 2.53 -11.67 10.92
C TYR A 3 2.38 -12.38 9.57
N MET A 4 1.74 -11.73 8.59
CA MET A 4 1.57 -12.30 7.26
C MET A 4 2.86 -12.15 6.46
N LEU A 5 3.58 -11.04 6.63
CA LEU A 5 4.89 -10.84 6.02
C LEU A 5 5.92 -11.83 6.59
N GLU A 6 5.86 -12.15 7.88
CA GLU A 6 6.72 -13.14 8.52
C GLU A 6 6.55 -14.55 7.94
N ARG A 7 5.32 -14.90 7.56
CA ARG A 7 4.99 -16.23 7.00
C ARG A 7 5.13 -16.30 5.49
N MET A 8 5.00 -15.17 4.81
CA MET A 8 5.44 -15.08 3.43
C MET A 8 6.96 -15.21 3.42
N ASN A 9 7.53 -15.87 2.41
CA ASN A 9 8.98 -15.94 2.23
C ASN A 9 9.52 -14.56 1.79
N PHE A 10 9.42 -13.59 2.69
CA PHE A 10 9.74 -12.18 2.48
C PHE A 10 11.25 -12.01 2.60
N ASP A 11 11.93 -11.90 1.47
CA ASP A 11 13.37 -11.65 1.45
C ASP A 11 13.66 -10.14 1.58
N PRO A 12 14.30 -9.69 2.67
CA PRO A 12 14.68 -8.30 2.87
C PRO A 12 15.70 -7.79 1.85
N GLN A 13 16.41 -8.67 1.13
CA GLN A 13 17.33 -8.28 0.06
C GLN A 13 16.57 -7.86 -1.20
N ILE A 14 15.48 -8.56 -1.53
CA ILE A 14 14.62 -8.22 -2.66
C ILE A 14 13.84 -6.93 -2.35
N TYR A 15 13.27 -6.84 -1.16
CA TYR A 15 12.51 -5.69 -0.70
C TYR A 15 13.34 -4.83 0.25
N THR A 16 14.50 -4.36 -0.24
CA THR A 16 15.50 -3.64 0.56
C THR A 16 14.89 -2.42 1.25
N TYR A 17 14.26 -1.50 0.53
CA TYR A 17 13.71 -0.28 1.10
C TYR A 17 12.24 -0.43 1.47
N ARG A 18 11.91 -0.18 2.73
CA ARG A 18 10.57 -0.42 3.28
C ARG A 18 10.02 0.85 3.94
N THR A 19 8.84 1.27 3.51
CA THR A 19 8.14 2.40 4.13
C THR A 19 6.88 1.88 4.81
N TYR A 20 6.86 1.91 6.14
CA TYR A 20 5.70 1.56 6.95
C TYR A 20 4.82 2.78 7.11
N LEU A 21 3.63 2.73 6.51
CA LEU A 21 2.64 3.79 6.63
C LEU A 21 1.72 3.52 7.82
N VAL A 22 1.72 4.41 8.80
CA VAL A 22 0.91 4.31 10.02
C VAL A 22 -0.03 5.49 10.13
N SER A 23 -1.25 5.28 10.61
CA SER A 23 -2.20 6.38 10.84
C SER A 23 -1.95 7.08 12.17
N SER A 24 -2.24 8.38 12.24
CA SER A 24 -2.07 9.16 13.47
C SER A 24 -2.92 8.59 14.62
N GLY A 25 -2.27 8.41 15.78
CA GLY A 25 -2.86 7.79 16.96
C GLY A 25 -2.78 6.25 17.00
N ASP A 26 -2.12 5.61 16.03
CA ASP A 26 -1.87 4.15 16.02
C ASP A 26 -0.41 3.83 16.38
N ASN A 27 -0.03 4.11 17.62
CA ASN A 27 1.33 3.83 18.11
C ASN A 27 1.62 2.33 18.14
N PHE A 28 0.59 1.51 18.37
CA PHE A 28 0.72 0.06 18.44
C PHE A 28 1.21 -0.56 17.12
N SER A 29 0.70 -0.10 15.98
CA SER A 29 1.22 -0.55 14.68
C SER A 29 2.65 -0.08 14.41
N ALA A 30 3.01 1.13 14.86
CA ALA A 30 4.37 1.64 14.72
C ALA A 30 5.37 0.82 15.55
N ASP A 31 5.02 0.48 16.79
CA ASP A 31 5.90 -0.29 17.67
C ASP A 31 6.06 -1.73 17.16
N LYS A 32 4.97 -2.38 16.72
CA LYS A 32 5.05 -3.69 16.08
C LYS A 32 5.93 -3.70 14.83
N ALA A 33 5.93 -2.63 14.03
CA ALA A 33 6.79 -2.53 12.86
C ALA A 33 8.28 -2.46 13.26
N LYS A 34 8.60 -1.76 14.36
CA LYS A 34 9.95 -1.75 14.92
C LYS A 34 10.37 -3.12 15.44
N ASP A 35 9.48 -3.80 16.18
CA ASP A 35 9.74 -5.13 16.71
C ASP A 35 9.98 -6.16 15.59
N PHE A 36 9.18 -6.09 14.52
CA PHE A 36 9.33 -6.94 13.34
C PHE A 36 10.70 -6.76 12.66
N GLU A 37 11.14 -5.52 12.47
CA GLU A 37 12.46 -5.23 11.89
C GLU A 37 13.59 -5.63 12.84
N ALA A 38 13.44 -5.44 14.15
CA ALA A 38 14.42 -5.85 15.16
C ALA A 38 14.65 -7.37 15.16
N GLN A 39 13.60 -8.17 15.02
CA GLN A 39 13.69 -9.62 14.90
C GLN A 39 14.43 -10.07 13.62
N HIS A 40 14.20 -9.39 12.50
CA HIS A 40 14.86 -9.73 11.23
C HIS A 40 16.36 -9.39 11.24
N VAL A 41 16.77 -8.35 11.97
CA VAL A 41 18.19 -8.02 12.17
C VAL A 41 18.90 -9.09 12.98
N GLN A 42 18.26 -9.67 14.00
CA GLN A 42 18.86 -10.73 14.82
C GLN A 42 19.05 -12.05 14.06
N ASN A 43 18.11 -12.39 13.17
CA ASN A 43 18.18 -13.62 12.37
C ASN A 43 19.20 -13.50 11.21
N SER A 44 19.50 -12.29 10.76
CA SER A 44 20.46 -12.01 9.69
C SER A 44 21.87 -11.83 10.29
N GLN A 45 22.55 -12.94 10.59
CA GLN A 45 23.90 -12.91 11.16
C GLN A 45 24.90 -12.13 10.26
N GLY A 46 25.33 -10.94 10.71
CA GLY A 46 26.68 -10.43 10.41
C GLY A 46 26.85 -9.27 9.42
N HIS A 47 25.80 -8.62 8.90
CA HIS A 47 25.98 -7.42 8.06
C HIS A 47 25.33 -6.17 8.65
N ALA A 48 26.17 -5.14 8.80
CA ALA A 48 25.94 -3.91 9.53
C ALA A 48 24.67 -3.17 9.08
N HIS A 49 23.75 -3.03 10.04
CA HIS A 49 22.89 -1.88 10.34
C HIS A 49 22.74 -0.81 9.25
N ASN A 50 22.05 -1.10 8.15
CA ASN A 50 21.41 -0.04 7.37
C ASN A 50 19.95 0.05 7.78
N ASN A 51 19.55 1.23 8.27
CA ASN A 51 18.17 1.63 8.55
C ASN A 51 17.37 1.68 7.24
N ASN A 52 17.15 0.51 6.62
CA ASN A 52 16.52 0.37 5.32
C ASN A 52 14.99 0.49 5.41
N TYR A 53 14.45 0.74 6.60
CA TYR A 53 13.04 1.01 6.81
C TYR A 53 12.81 2.42 7.35
N THR A 54 11.67 3.00 6.99
CA THR A 54 11.18 4.26 7.55
C THR A 54 9.72 4.11 7.95
N ILE A 55 9.36 4.65 9.11
CA ILE A 55 7.98 4.71 9.56
C ILE A 55 7.46 6.13 9.28
N VAL A 56 6.39 6.22 8.49
CA VAL A 56 5.76 7.49 8.12
C VAL A 56 4.36 7.53 8.72
N THR A 57 4.07 8.59 9.46
CA THR A 57 2.75 8.79 10.07
C THR A 57 1.90 9.71 9.22
N VAL A 58 0.72 9.25 8.82
CA VAL A 58 -0.28 10.05 8.08
C VAL A 58 -1.49 10.38 8.95
N PRO A 59 -2.15 11.53 8.75
CA PRO A 59 -3.36 11.85 9.48
C PRO A 59 -4.43 10.79 9.22
N ARG A 60 -5.14 10.39 10.27
CA ARG A 60 -6.21 9.40 10.18
C ARG A 60 -7.36 9.90 9.30
N ALA A 61 -7.78 9.09 8.31
CA ALA A 61 -8.86 9.45 7.38
C ALA A 61 -10.19 9.81 8.07
N ARG A 62 -10.55 9.07 9.12
CA ARG A 62 -11.71 9.37 9.97
C ARG A 62 -11.42 8.99 11.41
N ARG A 63 -11.67 9.91 12.35
CA ARG A 63 -11.58 9.65 13.79
C ARG A 63 -12.84 8.93 14.29
N VAL A 64 -12.69 8.18 15.38
CA VAL A 64 -13.85 7.58 16.07
C VAL A 64 -14.71 8.74 16.63
N HIS A 65 -16.03 8.61 16.57
CA HIS A 65 -17.00 9.66 16.94
C HIS A 65 -16.97 10.96 16.11
N GLN A 66 -16.23 10.99 14.99
CA GLN A 66 -16.30 12.11 14.06
C GLN A 66 -17.62 12.11 13.27
N SER A 67 -18.24 13.28 13.12
CA SER A 67 -19.47 13.43 12.34
C SER A 67 -19.25 13.08 10.87
N TYR A 68 -20.28 12.56 10.21
CA TYR A 68 -20.23 12.23 8.78
C TYR A 68 -20.01 13.46 7.88
N LEU A 69 -20.33 14.67 8.36
CA LEU A 69 -20.13 15.91 7.62
C LEU A 69 -18.67 16.39 7.64
N THR A 70 -17.95 16.13 8.73
CA THR A 70 -16.54 16.53 8.85
C THR A 70 -15.56 15.45 8.38
N ALA A 71 -16.02 14.20 8.30
CA ALA A 71 -15.24 13.05 7.83
C ALA A 71 -14.64 13.21 6.41
N PRO A 72 -15.31 13.83 5.41
CA PRO A 72 -14.73 14.04 4.10
C PRO A 72 -13.47 14.92 4.14
N PHE A 73 -13.45 15.98 4.95
CA PHE A 73 -12.30 16.87 5.05
C PHE A 73 -11.07 16.17 5.64
N SER A 74 -11.25 15.39 6.71
CA SER A 74 -10.14 14.58 7.26
C SER A 74 -9.70 13.48 6.30
N THR A 75 -10.63 12.92 5.51
CA THR A 75 -10.31 11.92 4.49
C THR A 75 -9.50 12.53 3.35
N LEU A 76 -9.83 13.74 2.90
CA LEU A 76 -9.08 14.48 1.89
C LEU A 76 -7.68 14.85 2.40
N GLN A 77 -7.55 15.27 3.66
CA GLN A 77 -6.26 15.53 4.29
C GLN A 77 -5.39 14.25 4.34
N CYS A 78 -5.98 13.12 4.73
CA CYS A 78 -5.32 11.81 4.69
C CYS A 78 -4.91 11.44 3.26
N PHE A 79 -5.79 11.65 2.29
CA PHE A 79 -5.52 11.37 0.88
C PHE A 79 -4.35 12.20 0.34
N TRP A 80 -4.30 13.50 0.63
CA TRP A 80 -3.20 14.37 0.24
C TRP A 80 -1.87 13.93 0.87
N ALA A 81 -1.88 13.59 2.16
CA ALA A 81 -0.70 13.04 2.83
C ALA A 81 -0.24 11.72 2.18
N CYS A 82 -1.17 10.81 1.86
CA CYS A 82 -0.87 9.57 1.16
C CYS A 82 -0.26 9.84 -0.23
N LEU A 83 -0.75 10.82 -0.99
CA LEU A 83 -0.17 11.21 -2.27
C LEU A 83 1.27 11.72 -2.12
N ASN A 84 1.56 12.50 -1.08
CA ASN A 84 2.91 12.98 -0.81
C ASN A 84 3.86 11.83 -0.47
N VAL A 85 3.40 10.84 0.32
CA VAL A 85 4.19 9.62 0.60
C VAL A 85 4.46 8.83 -0.68
N LEU A 86 3.44 8.63 -1.52
CA LEU A 86 3.60 7.87 -2.77
C LEU A 86 4.55 8.55 -3.76
N ARG A 87 4.69 9.88 -3.69
CA ARG A 87 5.60 10.68 -4.52
C ARG A 87 6.98 10.89 -3.89
N GLY A 88 7.23 10.38 -2.68
CA GLY A 88 8.47 10.61 -1.95
C GLY A 88 8.66 12.05 -1.45
N LEU A 89 7.58 12.84 -1.35
CA LEU A 89 7.60 14.25 -0.93
C LEU A 89 7.22 14.44 0.54
N HIS A 90 6.96 13.37 1.28
CA HIS A 90 6.56 13.46 2.67
C HIS A 90 7.76 13.82 3.56
N PRO A 91 7.64 14.79 4.50
CA PRO A 91 8.77 15.28 5.29
C PRO A 91 9.42 14.19 6.16
N ASP A 92 8.60 13.28 6.70
CA ASP A 92 9.10 12.19 7.55
C ASP A 92 9.73 11.03 6.75
N GLN A 93 9.63 11.06 5.42
CA GLN A 93 10.12 9.98 4.57
C GLN A 93 11.60 10.21 4.24
N LYS A 94 12.46 9.38 4.82
CA LYS A 94 13.90 9.36 4.55
C LYS A 94 14.20 8.27 3.53
N LEU A 95 14.14 8.63 2.25
CA LEU A 95 14.57 7.73 1.17
C LEU A 95 16.10 7.74 1.07
N PRO A 96 16.76 6.58 1.01
CA PRO A 96 18.19 6.50 0.80
C PRO A 96 18.60 7.07 -0.57
N LYS A 97 19.82 7.60 -0.66
CA LYS A 97 20.32 8.24 -1.90
C LYS A 97 20.41 7.27 -3.08
N GLU A 98 20.54 5.97 -2.80
CA GLU A 98 20.56 4.93 -3.83
C GLU A 98 19.15 4.61 -4.36
N TYR A 99 18.08 5.11 -3.73
CA TYR A 99 16.72 4.93 -4.21
C TYR A 99 16.40 5.89 -5.36
N ILE A 100 16.67 5.42 -6.58
CA ILE A 100 16.51 6.21 -7.84
C ILE A 100 15.03 6.42 -8.20
N SER A 101 14.14 5.60 -7.66
CA SER A 101 12.73 5.57 -8.03
C SER A 101 11.91 6.63 -7.29
N LEU A 102 11.06 7.40 -7.98
CA LEU A 102 10.15 8.35 -7.31
C LEU A 102 8.94 7.66 -6.65
N TYR A 103 8.60 6.45 -7.09
CA TYR A 103 7.38 5.74 -6.70
C TYR A 103 7.72 4.38 -6.09
N PRO A 104 6.95 3.89 -5.10
CA PRO A 104 7.14 2.53 -4.59
C PRO A 104 6.76 1.51 -5.65
N ASP A 105 7.46 0.38 -5.70
CA ASP A 105 7.17 -0.70 -6.65
C ASP A 105 5.92 -1.49 -6.25
N LEU A 106 5.81 -1.80 -4.96
CA LEU A 106 4.75 -2.59 -4.36
C LEU A 106 4.15 -1.88 -3.13
N ILE A 107 2.83 -1.92 -3.03
CA ILE A 107 2.06 -1.39 -1.91
C ILE A 107 1.23 -2.54 -1.35
N LEU A 108 1.57 -2.95 -0.12
CA LEU A 108 0.81 -3.93 0.64
C LEU A 108 -0.07 -3.22 1.65
N THR A 109 -1.37 -3.51 1.67
CA THR A 109 -2.29 -2.87 2.63
C THR A 109 -3.41 -3.79 3.10
N ASN A 110 -3.66 -3.79 4.41
CA ASN A 110 -4.81 -4.47 5.04
C ASN A 110 -5.66 -3.50 5.87
N GLY A 111 -5.40 -2.19 5.73
CA GLY A 111 -5.99 -1.15 6.56
C GLY A 111 -7.43 -0.80 6.18
N PRO A 112 -8.13 -0.03 7.03
CA PRO A 112 -9.46 0.49 6.75
C PRO A 112 -9.37 1.73 5.83
N ALA A 113 -10.04 2.83 6.14
CA ALA A 113 -10.14 4.01 5.26
C ALA A 113 -8.79 4.55 4.72
N THR A 114 -7.70 4.52 5.50
CA THR A 114 -6.38 4.94 5.03
C THR A 114 -5.86 4.07 3.86
N ALA A 115 -6.15 2.77 3.84
CA ALA A 115 -5.81 1.90 2.73
C ALA A 115 -6.51 2.33 1.43
N VAL A 116 -7.78 2.73 1.54
CA VAL A 116 -8.55 3.27 0.41
C VAL A 116 -7.86 4.51 -0.15
N CYS A 117 -7.42 5.43 0.71
CA CYS A 117 -6.70 6.64 0.30
C CYS A 117 -5.39 6.30 -0.44
N VAL A 118 -4.60 5.36 0.07
CA VAL A 118 -3.33 4.96 -0.55
C VAL A 118 -3.56 4.31 -1.92
N VAL A 119 -4.46 3.34 -2.01
CA VAL A 119 -4.71 2.63 -3.28
C VAL A 119 -5.35 3.57 -4.31
N ALA A 120 -6.28 4.42 -3.90
CA ALA A 120 -6.85 5.44 -4.76
C ALA A 120 -5.76 6.41 -5.27
N GLY A 121 -4.84 6.83 -4.39
CA GLY A 121 -3.72 7.70 -4.76
C GLY A 121 -2.77 7.03 -5.77
N ALA A 122 -2.46 5.76 -5.55
CA ALA A 122 -1.64 4.96 -6.46
C ALA A 122 -2.28 4.83 -7.85
N LYS A 123 -3.60 4.56 -7.91
CA LYS A 123 -4.35 4.51 -9.17
C LYS A 123 -4.45 5.86 -9.85
N LEU A 124 -4.63 6.95 -9.09
CA LEU A 124 -4.67 8.31 -9.62
C LEU A 124 -3.34 8.69 -10.28
N ILE A 125 -2.22 8.40 -9.61
CA ILE A 125 -0.87 8.64 -10.17
C ILE A 125 -0.69 7.82 -11.46
N ARG A 126 -1.05 6.53 -11.44
CA ARG A 126 -0.97 5.68 -12.65
C ARG A 126 -1.83 6.19 -13.80
N PHE A 127 -3.03 6.70 -13.50
CA PHE A 127 -3.92 7.29 -14.50
C PHE A 127 -3.27 8.51 -15.16
N PHE A 128 -2.72 9.45 -14.39
CA PHE A 128 -2.05 10.62 -14.95
C PHE A 128 -0.76 10.27 -15.72
N LEU A 129 0.02 9.29 -15.25
CA LEU A 129 1.18 8.79 -15.98
C LEU A 129 0.77 8.15 -17.32
N CYS A 130 -0.34 7.40 -17.33
CA CYS A 130 -0.89 6.83 -18.56
C CYS A 130 -1.39 7.93 -19.51
N LEU A 131 -2.11 8.92 -18.98
CA LEU A 131 -2.63 10.04 -19.77
C LEU A 131 -1.49 10.83 -20.41
N ALA A 132 -0.46 11.19 -19.64
CA ALA A 132 0.73 11.88 -20.13
C ALA A 132 1.47 11.10 -21.23
N LYS A 133 1.56 9.76 -21.08
CA LYS A 133 2.11 8.87 -22.12
C LYS A 133 1.26 8.88 -23.39
N CYS A 134 -0.07 8.77 -23.26
CA CYS A 134 -0.99 8.82 -24.39
C CYS A 134 -0.90 10.16 -25.12
N THR A 135 -0.89 11.29 -24.39
CA THR A 135 -0.76 12.61 -24.99
C THR A 135 0.59 12.79 -25.70
N ALA A 136 1.70 12.36 -25.09
CA ALA A 136 3.02 12.45 -25.72
C ALA A 136 3.10 11.61 -27.01
N LEU A 137 2.49 10.42 -27.01
CA LEU A 137 2.37 9.57 -28.18
C LEU A 137 1.53 10.23 -29.29
N CYS A 138 0.37 10.81 -28.94
CA CYS A 138 -0.51 11.49 -29.87
C CYS A 138 0.14 12.74 -30.50
N LEU A 139 0.94 13.49 -29.75
CA LEU A 139 1.69 14.65 -30.26
C LEU A 139 2.97 14.25 -31.03
N GLY A 140 3.29 12.97 -31.17
CA GLY A 140 4.46 12.50 -31.91
C GLY A 140 5.81 12.81 -31.24
N LEU A 141 5.81 13.20 -29.96
CA LEU A 141 7.04 13.38 -29.19
C LEU A 141 7.65 12.00 -28.86
N ARG A 142 8.52 11.51 -29.76
CA ARG A 142 9.24 10.23 -29.61
C ARG A 142 10.28 10.20 -28.47
N THR A 143 10.48 11.31 -27.76
CA THR A 143 11.50 11.45 -26.71
C THR A 143 11.15 10.79 -25.37
N LEU A 144 9.93 10.27 -25.18
CA LEU A 144 9.54 9.59 -23.93
C LEU A 144 9.65 8.05 -23.99
N SER A 145 10.41 7.49 -24.94
CA SER A 145 10.61 6.04 -25.09
C SER A 145 11.37 5.39 -23.94
N SER A 146 11.95 6.15 -23.00
CA SER A 146 12.69 5.65 -21.83
C SER A 146 11.82 5.41 -20.58
N PHE A 147 10.50 5.23 -20.73
CA PHE A 147 9.61 4.82 -19.62
C PHE A 147 9.33 3.30 -19.62
N THR A 148 10.33 2.49 -19.98
CA THR A 148 10.35 1.02 -19.88
C THR A 148 10.57 0.51 -18.45
N SER A 149 10.32 1.34 -17.44
CA SER A 149 10.34 0.89 -16.05
C SER A 149 9.16 -0.03 -15.77
N ALA A 150 9.41 -1.12 -15.04
CA ALA A 150 8.42 -2.04 -14.50
C ALA A 150 7.20 -1.29 -13.89
N PRO A 151 6.00 -1.90 -13.86
CA PRO A 151 4.79 -1.24 -13.37
C PRO A 151 4.88 -0.91 -11.88
N LYS A 152 5.39 0.29 -11.56
CA LYS A 152 5.44 0.85 -10.19
C LYS A 152 4.03 1.06 -9.64
N LEU A 153 3.91 1.18 -8.32
CA LEU A 153 2.66 1.38 -7.58
C LEU A 153 1.72 0.17 -7.62
N ARG A 154 2.24 -1.06 -7.66
CA ARG A 154 1.40 -2.26 -7.68
C ARG A 154 0.71 -2.43 -6.33
N THR A 155 -0.61 -2.56 -6.31
CA THR A 155 -1.38 -2.62 -5.07
C THR A 155 -1.87 -4.03 -4.79
N ILE A 156 -1.48 -4.55 -3.62
CA ILE A 156 -2.01 -5.80 -3.08
C ILE A 156 -2.82 -5.44 -1.84
N TYR A 157 -4.13 -5.60 -1.94
CA TYR A 157 -5.01 -5.48 -0.78
C TYR A 157 -5.24 -6.86 -0.19
N ILE A 158 -5.13 -6.96 1.13
CA ILE A 158 -5.46 -8.19 1.85
C ILE A 158 -6.61 -7.92 2.82
N GLU A 159 -7.69 -8.66 2.64
CA GLU A 159 -8.88 -8.55 3.48
C GLU A 159 -8.58 -8.97 4.92
N SER A 160 -9.30 -8.34 5.85
CA SER A 160 -9.17 -8.59 7.28
C SER A 160 -9.56 -10.03 7.62
N TRP A 161 -8.75 -10.67 8.47
CA TRP A 161 -9.02 -12.01 8.99
C TRP A 161 -10.35 -12.07 9.75
N ALA A 162 -10.75 -10.97 10.41
CA ALA A 162 -12.01 -10.91 11.18
C ALA A 162 -13.27 -11.00 10.29
N ARG A 163 -13.15 -10.84 8.97
CA ARG A 163 -14.27 -10.87 8.04
C ARG A 163 -14.34 -12.24 7.38
N VAL A 164 -15.24 -13.09 7.87
CA VAL A 164 -15.37 -14.49 7.44
C VAL A 164 -16.30 -14.65 6.23
N SER A 165 -17.50 -14.05 6.29
CA SER A 165 -18.57 -14.29 5.32
C SER A 165 -18.74 -13.17 4.29
N SER A 166 -18.36 -11.93 4.63
CA SER A 166 -18.57 -10.73 3.81
C SER A 166 -17.29 -9.91 3.72
N LEU A 167 -17.12 -9.10 2.69
CA LEU A 167 -15.98 -8.18 2.58
C LEU A 167 -16.12 -7.03 3.58
N SER A 168 -15.00 -6.41 3.97
CA SER A 168 -15.05 -5.16 4.73
C SER A 168 -15.58 -4.03 3.83
N THR A 169 -16.08 -2.95 4.43
CA THR A 169 -16.54 -1.78 3.65
C THR A 169 -15.40 -1.18 2.82
N SER A 170 -14.20 -1.11 3.38
CA SER A 170 -12.98 -0.75 2.66
C SER A 170 -12.65 -1.77 1.57
N GLY A 171 -12.79 -3.06 1.84
CA GLY A 171 -12.60 -4.14 0.86
C GLY A 171 -13.55 -4.03 -0.34
N VAL A 172 -14.83 -3.71 -0.10
CA VAL A 172 -15.80 -3.49 -1.20
C VAL A 172 -15.37 -2.31 -2.08
N LEU A 173 -14.92 -1.20 -1.48
CA LEU A 173 -14.42 -0.03 -2.22
C LEU A 173 -13.12 -0.31 -2.97
N LEU A 174 -12.26 -1.15 -2.40
CA LEU A 174 -10.96 -1.51 -2.96
C LEU A 174 -11.03 -2.64 -3.99
N LEU A 175 -12.13 -3.40 -4.03
CA LEU A 175 -12.30 -4.50 -4.97
C LEU A 175 -12.06 -4.09 -6.44
N PRO A 176 -12.59 -2.95 -6.94
CA PRO A 176 -12.27 -2.46 -8.29
C PRO A 176 -10.93 -1.72 -8.42
N LEU A 177 -10.34 -1.28 -7.30
CA LEU A 177 -9.15 -0.42 -7.30
C LEU A 177 -7.84 -1.17 -7.02
N ALA A 178 -7.87 -2.33 -6.36
CA ALA A 178 -6.67 -3.10 -6.06
C ALA A 178 -6.23 -3.90 -7.30
N ASP A 179 -4.91 -4.02 -7.54
CA ASP A 179 -4.42 -4.88 -8.63
C ASP A 179 -4.62 -6.36 -8.31
N HIS A 180 -4.36 -6.71 -7.04
CA HIS A 180 -4.61 -8.02 -6.45
C HIS A 180 -5.39 -7.86 -5.15
N PHE A 181 -6.43 -8.67 -5.02
CA PHE A 181 -7.28 -8.69 -3.84
C PHE A 181 -7.22 -10.09 -3.22
N LEU A 182 -6.51 -10.21 -2.10
CA LEU A 182 -6.31 -11.47 -1.40
C LEU A 182 -7.33 -11.61 -0.27
N VAL A 183 -7.93 -12.78 -0.17
CA VAL A 183 -8.87 -13.14 0.90
C VAL A 183 -8.36 -14.36 1.66
N GLN A 184 -8.63 -14.38 2.95
CA GLN A 184 -8.16 -15.44 3.86
C GLN A 184 -9.21 -16.53 4.11
N TRP A 185 -10.47 -16.28 3.73
CA TRP A 185 -11.57 -17.21 3.87
C TRP A 185 -12.08 -17.70 2.52
N PRO A 186 -12.35 -19.00 2.35
CA PRO A 186 -12.82 -19.55 1.08
C PRO A 186 -14.19 -18.97 0.67
N ALA A 187 -15.05 -18.64 1.64
CA ALA A 187 -16.36 -18.02 1.40
C ALA A 187 -16.28 -16.63 0.73
N GLN A 188 -15.11 -15.98 0.76
CA GLN A 188 -14.89 -14.68 0.13
C GLN A 188 -14.20 -14.79 -1.23
N ALA A 189 -13.75 -15.99 -1.61
CA ALA A 189 -13.09 -16.23 -2.89
C ALA A 189 -14.05 -16.06 -4.06
N GLY A 190 -13.55 -15.64 -5.21
CA GLY A 190 -14.35 -15.53 -6.43
C GLY A 190 -15.27 -14.31 -6.52
N ARG A 191 -15.33 -13.47 -5.48
CA ARG A 191 -16.11 -12.22 -5.49
C ARG A 191 -15.56 -11.25 -6.54
N ARG A 192 -16.46 -10.48 -7.16
CA ARG A 192 -16.17 -9.50 -8.20
C ARG A 192 -17.03 -8.25 -7.96
N ALA A 193 -16.53 -7.07 -8.34
CA ALA A 193 -17.35 -5.86 -8.30
C ALA A 193 -18.34 -5.81 -9.48
N TRP A 194 -17.91 -6.22 -10.67
CA TRP A 194 -18.76 -6.32 -11.86
C TRP A 194 -18.29 -7.44 -12.81
N TRP A 195 -19.10 -7.71 -13.83
CA TRP A 195 -18.82 -8.76 -14.82
C TRP A 195 -17.58 -8.42 -15.65
N GLY A 196 -16.62 -9.35 -15.73
CA GLY A 196 -15.34 -9.16 -16.41
C GLY A 196 -14.19 -8.66 -15.52
N MET A 197 -14.46 -8.27 -14.27
CA MET A 197 -13.41 -7.84 -13.34
C MET A 197 -12.69 -9.02 -12.68
N LYS A 198 -11.47 -8.76 -12.19
CA LYS A 198 -10.66 -9.76 -11.47
C LYS A 198 -11.41 -10.29 -10.25
N ARG A 199 -11.27 -11.60 -10.03
CA ARG A 199 -11.82 -12.28 -8.85
C ARG A 199 -10.91 -12.07 -7.65
N THR A 200 -11.49 -12.04 -6.47
CA THR A 200 -10.73 -12.21 -5.22
C THR A 200 -10.01 -13.56 -5.21
N GLN A 201 -8.74 -13.54 -4.81
CA GLN A 201 -7.87 -14.71 -4.77
C GLN A 201 -7.78 -15.22 -3.34
N TYR A 202 -8.11 -16.50 -3.14
CA TYR A 202 -7.92 -17.15 -1.85
C TYR A 202 -6.43 -17.41 -1.62
N ALA A 203 -5.89 -16.83 -0.54
CA ALA A 203 -4.47 -16.93 -0.20
C ALA A 203 -4.21 -17.86 1.00
N GLY A 204 -5.24 -18.53 1.53
CA GLY A 204 -5.13 -19.34 2.74
C GLY A 204 -5.08 -18.50 4.02
N TRP A 205 -4.72 -19.16 5.13
CA TRP A 205 -4.55 -18.51 6.43
C TRP A 205 -3.18 -17.85 6.49
N LEU A 206 -3.17 -16.52 6.39
CA LEU A 206 -1.93 -15.75 6.42
C LEU A 206 -1.57 -15.30 7.85
N VAL A 207 -2.46 -15.52 8.82
CA VAL A 207 -2.34 -15.01 10.20
C VAL A 207 -2.23 -16.14 11.24
N ILE A 208 -2.53 -17.40 10.88
CA ILE A 208 -2.51 -18.60 11.75
C ILE A 208 -1.40 -19.53 11.27
#